data_AF-A0A2K3KQL6-F1
#
_entry.id   AF-A0A2K3KQL6-F1
#
_cell.length_a   1.000
_cell.length_b   1.000
_cell.length_c   1.000
_cell.angle_alpha   90.00
_cell.angle_beta   90.00
_cell.angle_gamma   90.00
#
_symmetry.space_group_name_H-M   'P 1'
#
loop_
_entity.id
_entity.type
_entity.pdbx_description
1 polymer ?
#
loop_
_entity_poly.entity_id
_entity_poly.type
_entity_poly.pdbx_seq_one_letter_code
_entity_poly.pdbx_strand_id
1 'polypeptide(L)' 'MPLSMMKKIPGAVAKPIVHPKGILHDVLVRVAGFVFPADFVVLDIEETSDWEPLLLGRPF' A
#
# COMPACT_ATOMS: atom_id res chain seq x y z
N MET A 1 -15.82 -9.37 5.59
CA MET A 1 -15.62 -9.52 7.04
C MET A 1 -14.86 -8.29 7.54
N PRO A 2 -15.34 -7.57 8.57
CA PRO A 2 -14.68 -6.34 9.01
C PRO A 2 -13.36 -6.64 9.74
N LEU A 3 -12.32 -5.87 9.42
CA LEU A 3 -10.98 -5.95 10.01
C LEU A 3 -10.97 -5.70 11.53
N SER A 4 -12.09 -5.25 12.12
CA SER A 4 -12.23 -4.97 13.56
C SER A 4 -12.07 -6.19 14.47
N MET A 5 -12.08 -7.41 13.92
CA MET A 5 -12.03 -8.65 14.69
C MET A 5 -10.63 -9.26 14.88
N MET A 6 -9.56 -8.62 14.40
CA MET A 6 -8.20 -9.17 14.57
C MET A 6 -7.68 -8.88 15.99
N LYS A 7 -7.67 -9.92 16.84
CA LYS A 7 -7.15 -9.85 18.22
C LYS A 7 -5.63 -9.65 18.19
N LYS A 8 -5.15 -8.55 18.78
CA LYS A 8 -3.72 -8.26 18.95
C LYS A 8 -3.10 -9.27 19.93
N ILE A 9 -2.06 -10.00 19.53
CA ILE A 9 -1.35 -10.94 20.41
C ILE A 9 -0.57 -10.12 21.46
N PRO A 10 -0.83 -10.30 22.77
CA PRO A 10 -0.13 -9.56 23.81
C PRO A 10 1.37 -9.87 23.76
N GLY A 11 2.22 -8.84 23.68
CA GLY A 11 3.68 -8.95 23.69
C GLY A 11 4.36 -8.97 22.32
N ALA A 12 3.63 -9.13 21.21
CA ALA A 12 4.18 -9.00 19.87
C ALA A 12 4.07 -7.55 19.37
N VAL A 13 5.16 -6.79 19.41
CA VAL A 13 5.27 -5.49 18.73
C VAL A 13 5.82 -5.75 17.32
N ALA A 14 4.93 -5.99 16.36
CA ALA A 14 5.31 -5.88 14.96
C ALA A 14 5.43 -4.38 14.65
N LYS A 15 6.66 -3.89 14.51
CA LYS A 15 6.88 -2.59 13.86
C LYS A 15 6.68 -2.82 12.37
N PRO A 16 5.67 -2.21 11.73
CA PRO A 16 5.55 -2.30 10.29
C PRO A 16 6.81 -1.66 9.68
N ILE A 17 7.47 -2.37 8.76
CA ILE A 17 8.64 -1.87 8.04
C ILE A 17 8.24 -0.65 7.18
N VAL A 18 6.95 -0.53 6.87
CA VAL A 18 6.39 0.50 6.03
C VAL A 18 5.21 1.17 6.73
N HIS A 19 5.22 2.50 6.80
CA HIS A 19 4.17 3.27 7.47
C HIS A 19 3.23 3.89 6.42
N PRO A 20 1.96 3.45 6.31
CA PRO A 20 1.03 4.08 5.37
C PRO A 20 0.72 5.52 5.80
N LYS A 21 0.83 6.45 4.87
CA LYS A 21 0.47 7.87 5.05
C LYS A 21 -0.97 8.16 4.68
N GLY A 22 -1.53 7.42 3.72
CA GLY A 22 -2.88 7.64 3.25
C GLY A 22 -3.24 6.79 2.04
N ILE A 23 -4.43 7.04 1.51
CA ILE A 23 -4.95 6.43 0.29
C ILE A 23 -5.20 7.54 -0.73
N LEU A 24 -4.76 7.34 -1.96
CA LEU A 24 -5.06 8.20 -3.09
C LEU A 24 -6.14 7.51 -3.93
N HIS A 25 -7.29 8.15 -4.07
CA HIS A 25 -8.46 7.57 -4.76
C HIS A 25 -8.53 7.98 -6.23
N ASP A 26 -9.10 7.11 -7.07
CA ASP A 26 -9.46 7.37 -8.47
C ASP A 26 -8.31 7.86 -9.37
N VAL A 27 -7.08 7.37 -9.13
CA VAL A 27 -5.93 7.73 -9.95
C VAL A 27 -6.02 7.04 -11.30
N LEU A 28 -5.94 7.81 -12.38
CA LEU A 28 -5.92 7.28 -13.73
C LEU A 28 -4.56 6.69 -14.07
N VAL A 29 -4.53 5.38 -14.31
CA VAL A 29 -3.32 4.63 -14.68
C VAL A 29 -3.43 4.10 -16.10
N ARG A 30 -2.33 4.25 -16.86
CA ARG A 30 -2.25 3.78 -18.23
C ARG A 30 -1.59 2.40 -18.31
N VAL A 31 -2.31 1.41 -18.80
CA VAL A 31 -1.81 0.03 -18.99
C VAL A 31 -2.08 -0.40 -20.43
N ALA A 32 -1.03 -0.77 -21.17
CA ALA A 32 -1.12 -1.25 -22.55
C ALA A 32 -1.97 -0.36 -23.51
N GLY A 33 -2.01 0.95 -23.24
CA GLY A 33 -2.78 1.92 -24.03
C GLY A 33 -4.16 2.29 -23.47
N PHE A 34 -4.67 1.53 -22.51
CA PHE A 34 -5.94 1.77 -21.82
C PHE A 34 -5.74 2.60 -20.56
N VAL A 35 -6.77 3.30 -20.09
CA VAL A 35 -6.75 4.11 -18.87
C VAL A 35 -7.79 3.57 -17.90
N PHE A 36 -7.37 3.30 -16.66
CA PHE A 36 -8.23 2.79 -15.59
C PHE A 36 -8.09 3.64 -14.34
N PRO A 37 -9.18 3.92 -13.61
CA PRO A 37 -9.09 4.44 -12.25
C PRO A 37 -8.61 3.33 -11.30
N ALA A 38 -7.71 3.67 -10.38
CA ALA A 38 -7.25 2.78 -9.33
C ALA A 38 -6.92 3.57 -8.06
N ASP A 39 -7.11 2.93 -6.91
CA ASP A 39 -6.75 3.47 -5.61
C ASP A 39 -5.34 3.01 -5.22
N PHE A 40 -4.56 3.90 -4.60
CA PHE A 40 -3.18 3.65 -4.19
C PHE A 40 -2.98 3.90 -2.71
N VAL A 41 -2.25 3.02 -2.04
CA VAL A 41 -1.78 3.29 -0.67
C VAL A 41 -0.45 4.02 -0.76
N VAL A 42 -0.39 5.21 -0.18
CA VAL A 42 0.84 6.00 -0.06
C VAL A 42 1.60 5.52 1.16
N LEU A 43 2.84 5.13 0.96
CA LEU A 43 3.71 4.57 1.97
C LEU A 43 4.89 5.51 2.23
N ASP A 44 5.22 5.71 3.51
CA ASP A 44 6.45 6.36 3.95
C ASP A 44 7.47 5.27 4.25
N ILE A 45 8.51 5.24 3.44
CA ILE A 45 9.63 4.33 3.57
C ILE A 45 10.90 5.15 3.81
N GLU A 46 11.79 4.64 4.66
CA GLU A 46 13.12 5.24 4.81
C GLU A 46 13.90 5.00 3.51
N GLU A 47 14.49 6.05 2.92
CA GLU A 47 15.27 5.98 1.68
C GLU A 47 16.46 5.02 1.82
N THR A 48 16.26 3.74 1.50
CA THR A 48 17.35 2.84 1.17
C THR A 48 17.73 3.08 -0.28
N SER A 49 19.00 3.32 -0.55
CA SER A 49 19.59 3.82 -1.81
C SER A 49 19.30 3.04 -3.11
N ASP A 50 18.51 1.97 -3.05
CA ASP A 50 18.25 1.03 -4.16
C ASP A 50 16.75 0.86 -4.47
N TRP A 51 15.93 1.92 -4.37
CA TRP A 51 14.48 1.78 -4.50
C TRP A 51 13.89 2.56 -5.67
N GLU A 52 13.10 1.86 -6.48
CA GLU A 52 12.22 2.43 -7.51
C GLU A 52 10.76 2.28 -7.03
N PRO A 53 10.08 3.35 -6.58
CA PRO A 53 8.70 3.33 -6.10
C PRO A 53 7.69 2.95 -7.19
N LEU A 54 7.44 1.68 -7.44
CA LEU A 54 6.16 1.30 -8.06
C LEU A 54 5.78 -0.14 -7.74
N LEU A 55 5.20 -0.36 -6.58
CA LEU A 55 4.69 -1.67 -6.18
C LEU A 55 3.23 -1.82 -6.63
N LEU A 56 3.02 -2.35 -7.84
CA LEU A 56 1.71 -2.78 -8.34
C LEU A 56 1.32 -4.11 -7.67
N GLY A 57 0.82 -4.02 -6.44
CA GLY A 57 0.44 -5.18 -5.62
C GLY A 57 -0.98 -5.68 -5.90
N ARG A 58 -1.06 -6.88 -6.50
CA ARG A 58 -2.21 -7.77 -6.78
C ARG A 58 -3.45 -7.13 -7.44
N PRO A 59 -3.51 -7.16 -8.79
CA PRO A 59 -4.76 -7.01 -9.52
C PRO A 59 -5.69 -8.22 -9.28
N PHE A 60 -6.93 -7.89 -8.88
CA PHE A 60 -8.20 -8.64 -8.87
C PHE A 60 -8.20 -10.12 -8.42
#